data_AF-A0A9D6YMQ9-F1
#
_entry.id   AF-A0A9D6YMQ9-F1
#
_cell.length_a   1.000
_cell.length_b   1.000
_cell.length_c   1.000
_cell.angle_alpha   90.00
_cell.angle_beta   90.00
_cell.angle_gamma   90.00
#
_symmetry.space_group_name_H-M   'P 1'
#
loop_
_entity.id
_entity.type
_entity.pdbx_description
1 polymer ?
#
loop_
_entity_poly.entity_id
_entity_poly.type
_entity_poly.pdbx_seq_one_letter_code
_entity_poly.pdbx_strand_id
1 'polypeptide(L)' 'MQEYHVDPFPEVVEEPTQLVTAVFSHPLHGRLVERLILWVRPHLDMEGERYKLTWWGNGVAYYEPVSR' A
#
# COMPACT_ATOMS: atom_id res chain seq x y z
N MET A 1 -2.93 30.01 34.41
CA MET A 1 -1.93 29.22 33.66
C MET A 1 -2.70 28.25 32.80
N GLN A 2 -2.65 28.40 31.47
CA GLN A 2 -3.20 27.38 30.56
C GLN A 2 -2.10 26.34 30.34
N GLU A 3 -2.35 25.12 30.76
CA GLU A 3 -1.46 23.99 30.50
C GLU A 3 -1.59 23.62 29.02
N TYR A 4 -0.49 23.71 28.28
CA TYR A 4 -0.41 23.24 26.90
C TYR A 4 -0.43 21.72 26.90
N HIS A 5 -1.61 21.13 26.78
CA HIS A 5 -1.75 19.72 26.42
C HIS A 5 -1.43 19.60 24.92
N VAL A 6 -0.15 19.43 24.59
CA VAL A 6 0.26 19.04 23.24
C VAL A 6 -0.02 17.55 23.14
N ASP A 7 -1.00 17.17 22.33
CA ASP A 7 -1.25 15.77 22.02
C ASP A 7 -0.04 15.23 21.23
N PRO A 8 0.73 14.26 21.76
CA PRO A 8 1.90 13.73 21.09
C PRO A 8 1.54 12.92 19.83
N PHE A 9 0.27 12.62 19.61
CA PHE A 9 -0.23 11.86 18.47
C PHE A 9 -1.35 12.61 17.76
N PRO A 10 -1.03 13.71 17.03
CA PRO A 10 -2.04 14.36 16.21
C PRO A 10 -2.65 13.33 15.26
N GLU A 11 -3.98 13.31 15.15
CA GLU A 11 -4.67 12.52 14.12
C GLU A 11 -4.19 13.03 12.76
N VAL A 12 -3.25 12.33 12.14
CA VAL A 12 -2.85 12.58 10.76
C VAL A 12 -3.98 12.05 9.88
N VAL A 13 -4.99 12.89 9.66
CA VAL A 13 -6.10 12.65 8.74
C VAL A 13 -5.72 13.23 7.37
N GLU A 14 -4.59 12.80 6.81
CA GLU A 14 -4.41 13.02 5.37
C GLU A 14 -5.23 11.95 4.66
N GLU A 15 -6.42 12.32 4.19
CA GLU A 15 -7.21 11.44 3.35
C GLU A 15 -6.47 11.19 2.03
N PRO A 16 -6.49 9.96 1.50
CA PRO A 16 -5.80 9.64 0.26
C PRO A 16 -6.47 10.41 -0.89
N THR A 17 -5.76 11.39 -1.44
CA THR A 17 -6.26 12.27 -2.50
C THR A 17 -6.25 11.61 -3.88
N GLN A 18 -5.53 10.48 -4.03
CA GLN A 18 -5.35 9.79 -5.30
C GLN A 18 -5.51 8.28 -5.13
N LEU A 19 -6.31 7.67 -6.01
CA LEU A 19 -6.38 6.22 -6.16
C LEU A 19 -5.11 5.69 -6.84
N VAL A 20 -4.56 4.61 -6.31
CA VAL A 20 -3.38 3.94 -6.88
C VAL A 20 -3.81 2.61 -7.47
N THR A 21 -3.36 2.32 -8.69
CA THR A 21 -3.51 1.01 -9.31
C THR A 21 -2.37 0.11 -8.85
N ALA A 22 -2.68 -0.86 -8.00
CA ALA A 22 -1.77 -1.91 -7.59
C ALA A 22 -1.80 -3.06 -8.61
N VAL A 23 -0.63 -3.42 -9.13
CA VAL A 23 -0.42 -4.51 -10.09
C VAL A 23 0.32 -5.63 -9.37
N PHE A 24 -0.31 -6.79 -9.29
CA PHE A 24 0.22 -7.98 -8.61
C PHE A 24 0.56 -9.04 -9.65
N SER A 25 1.81 -9.52 -9.66
CA SER A 25 2.17 -10.69 -10.46
C SER A 25 1.73 -11.97 -9.75
N HIS A 26 0.94 -12.82 -10.40
CA HIS A 26 0.45 -14.04 -9.79
C HIS A 26 1.61 -15.01 -9.45
N PRO A 27 1.62 -15.65 -8.27
CA PRO A 27 2.77 -16.41 -7.78
C PRO A 27 3.11 -17.65 -8.60
N LEU A 28 2.11 -18.27 -9.24
CA LEU A 28 2.29 -19.53 -9.97
C LEU A 28 2.42 -19.37 -11.50
N HIS A 29 2.14 -18.18 -12.04
CA HIS A 29 2.14 -17.95 -13.50
C HIS A 29 2.23 -16.46 -13.82
N GLY A 30 2.75 -16.10 -15.00
CA GLY A 30 3.01 -14.70 -15.40
C GLY A 30 1.79 -13.78 -15.63
N ARG A 31 0.61 -14.11 -15.09
CA ARG A 31 -0.58 -13.25 -15.17
C ARG A 31 -0.46 -12.09 -14.17
N LEU A 32 -0.89 -10.92 -14.60
CA LEU A 32 -1.01 -9.74 -13.73
C LEU A 32 -2.46 -9.57 -13.26
N VAL A 33 -2.63 -9.12 -12.03
CA VAL A 33 -3.91 -8.77 -11.42
C VAL A 33 -3.84 -7.31 -11.00
N GLU A 34 -4.84 -6.51 -11.38
CA GLU A 34 -4.91 -5.09 -11.04
C GLU A 34 -5.98 -4.86 -9.97
N ARG A 35 -5.67 -4.04 -8.97
CA ARG A 35 -6.61 -3.59 -7.93
C ARG A 35 -6.41 -2.11 -7.63
N LEU A 36 -7.48 -1.42 -7.24
CA LEU A 36 -7.35 -0.07 -6.71
C LEU A 36 -7.05 -0.14 -5.21
N ILE A 37 -6.02 0.58 -4.78
CA ILE A 37 -5.63 0.75 -3.39
C ILE A 37 -5.59 2.24 -3.04
N LEU A 38 -5.89 2.54 -1.78
CA LEU A 38 -5.81 3.90 -1.25
C LEU A 38 -4.39 4.26 -0.81
N TRP A 39 -3.61 3.26 -0.39
CA TRP A 39 -2.32 3.46 0.25
C TRP A 39 -1.30 2.46 -0.25
N VAL A 40 -0.18 2.97 -0.77
CA VAL A 40 0.98 2.15 -1.11
C VAL A 40 1.67 1.73 0.18
N ARG A 41 1.79 0.41 0.39
CA ARG A 41 2.48 -0.17 1.54
C ARG A 41 3.67 -1.02 1.07
N PRO A 42 4.77 -1.12 1.84
CA PRO A 42 5.90 -1.97 1.49
C PRO A 42 5.53 -3.45 1.34
N HIS A 43 4.49 -3.89 2.07
CA HIS A 43 3.95 -5.24 1.99
C HIS A 43 2.42 -5.19 2.03
N LEU A 44 1.78 -6.12 1.32
CA LEU A 44 0.34 -6.33 1.31
C LEU A 44 0.05 -7.83 1.30
N ASP A 45 -1.03 -8.23 1.96
CA ASP A 45 -1.56 -9.59 1.86
C ASP A 45 -2.76 -9.58 0.92
N MET A 46 -2.73 -10.39 -0.13
CA MET A 46 -3.81 -10.51 -1.09
C MET A 46 -4.08 -11.99 -1.38
N GLU A 47 -5.34 -12.42 -1.20
CA GLU A 47 -5.78 -13.79 -1.44
C GLU A 47 -4.95 -14.86 -0.65
N GLY A 48 -4.44 -14.49 0.52
CA GLY A 48 -3.64 -15.37 1.37
C GLY A 48 -2.14 -15.41 1.04
N GLU A 49 -1.71 -14.67 0.03
CA GLU A 49 -0.31 -14.54 -0.37
C GLU A 49 0.23 -13.16 0.00
N ARG A 50 1.48 -13.13 0.47
CA ARG A 50 2.16 -11.88 0.83
C ARG A 50 2.91 -11.35 -0.37
N TYR A 51 2.74 -10.06 -0.63
CA TYR A 51 3.44 -9.34 -1.69
C TYR A 51 4.35 -8.27 -1.11
N LYS A 52 5.45 -8.02 -1.82
CA LYS A 52 6.40 -6.95 -1.55
C LYS A 52 6.33 -5.92 -2.67
N LEU A 53 6.35 -4.65 -2.29
CA LEU A 53 6.45 -3.54 -3.23
C LEU A 53 7.81 -3.58 -3.94
N THR A 54 7.79 -3.56 -5.27
CA THR A 54 9.01 -3.50 -6.09
C THR A 54 9.23 -2.14 -6.71
N TRP A 55 8.14 -1.44 -7.07
CA TRP A 55 8.19 -0.10 -7.61
C TRP A 55 6.87 0.64 -7.36
N TRP A 56 6.92 1.95 -7.21
CA TRP A 56 5.73 2.79 -7.23
C TRP A 56 6.02 4.14 -7.89
N GLY A 57 5.03 4.70 -8.57
CA GLY A 57 5.11 6.00 -9.22
C GLY A 57 3.92 6.23 -10.16
N ASN A 58 3.60 7.50 -10.43
CA ASN A 58 2.55 7.89 -11.38
C ASN A 58 1.18 7.22 -11.14
N GLY A 59 0.82 6.99 -9.88
CA GLY A 59 -0.45 6.35 -9.53
C GLY A 59 -0.49 4.83 -9.77
N VAL A 60 0.66 4.19 -9.99
CA VAL A 60 0.77 2.74 -10.14
C VAL A 60 1.79 2.19 -9.13
N ALA A 61 1.48 1.04 -8.54
CA ALA A 61 2.37 0.32 -7.64
C ALA A 61 2.50 -1.14 -8.08
N TYR A 62 3.72 -1.62 -8.29
CA TYR A 62 4.00 -3.01 -8.64
C TYR A 62 4.37 -3.82 -7.41
N TYR A 63 3.77 -5.00 -7.34
CA TYR A 63 3.90 -5.92 -6.23
C TYR A 63 4.28 -7.31 -6.74
N GLU A 64 5.32 -7.89 -6.14
CA GLU A 64 5.75 -9.26 -6.41
C GLU A 64 5.47 -10.16 -5.20
N PRO A 65 5.10 -11.43 -5.41
CA PRO A 65 4.92 -12.36 -4.32
C PRO A 65 6.23 -12.55 -3.58
N VAL A 66 6.15 -12.54 -2.26
CA VAL A 66 7.25 -12.95 -1.40
C VAL A 66 7.30 -14.47 -1.47
N SER A 67 8.06 -14.99 -2.44
CA SER A 67 8.36 -16.42 -2.50
C SER A 67 8.86 -16.91 -1.14
N ARG A 68 8.31 -18.03 -0.66
CA ARG A 68 8.87 -18.77 0.48
C ARG A 68 10.24 -19.32 0.15
#